data_AF-A0AAP5JQC8-F1
#
_entry.id   AF-A0AAP5JQC8-F1
#
_cell.length_a   1.000
_cell.length_b   1.000
_cell.length_c   1.000
_cell.angle_alpha   90.00
_cell.angle_beta   90.00
_cell.angle_gamma   90.00
#
_symmetry.space_group_name_H-M   'P 1'
#
loop_
_entity.id
_entity.type
_entity.pdbx_description
1 polymer ?
#
loop_
_entity_poly.entity_id
_entity_poly.type
_entity_poly.pdbx_seq_one_letter_code
_entity_poly.pdbx_strand_id
1 'polypeptide(L)' 'MSDFLELTPWDLHLLLDRHFEKMKEDAQLLRNVIVNAEVNVKRKKGTSEIPLFEDKRNMSIEEKIEERKALFG' A
#
# COMPACT_ATOMS: atom_id res chain seq x y z
N MET A 1 7.60 -8.76 24.67
CA MET A 1 8.61 -9.66 24.07
C MET A 1 8.23 -11.14 24.22
N SER A 2 7.39 -11.52 25.20
CA SER A 2 6.84 -12.88 25.34
C SER A 2 5.99 -13.32 24.15
N ASP A 3 5.19 -12.41 23.59
CA ASP A 3 4.15 -12.77 22.62
C ASP A 3 4.73 -13.26 21.28
N PHE A 4 5.97 -12.86 20.95
CA PHE A 4 6.69 -13.33 19.76
C PHE A 4 7.29 -14.74 19.95
N LEU A 5 7.51 -15.15 21.19
CA LEU A 5 8.04 -16.47 21.56
C LEU A 5 6.92 -17.52 21.72
N GLU A 6 5.67 -17.07 21.82
CA GLU A 6 4.47 -17.91 21.96
C GLU A 6 3.74 -18.16 20.63
N LEU A 7 4.24 -17.61 19.51
CA LEU A 7 3.67 -17.84 18.19
C LEU A 7 3.78 -19.33 17.83
N THR A 8 2.66 -19.91 17.39
CA THR A 8 2.72 -21.23 16.79
C THR A 8 3.51 -21.16 15.48
N PRO A 9 4.10 -22.26 15.00
CA PRO A 9 4.76 -22.30 13.70
C PRO A 9 3.88 -21.79 12.54
N TRP A 10 2.55 -21.96 12.67
CA TRP A 10 1.57 -21.46 11.71
C TRP A 10 1.43 -19.93 11.76
N ASP A 11 1.31 -19.35 12.95
CA ASP A 11 1.18 -17.90 13.10
C ASP A 11 2.44 -17.17 12.61
N LEU A 12 3.62 -17.76 12.87
CA LEU A 12 4.87 -17.24 12.35
C LEU A 12 4.91 -17.26 10.82
N HIS A 13 4.44 -18.33 10.19
CA HIS A 13 4.38 -18.43 8.73
C HIS A 13 3.46 -17.35 8.13
N LEU A 14 2.28 -17.15 8.71
CA LEU A 14 1.34 -16.12 8.27
C LEU A 14 1.94 -14.71 8.37
N LEU A 15 2.67 -14.43 9.44
CA LEU A 15 3.36 -13.14 9.62
C LEU A 15 4.45 -12.93 8.58
N LEU A 16 5.21 -13.98 8.25
CA LEU A 16 6.25 -13.92 7.22
C LEU A 16 5.65 -13.70 5.83
N ASP A 17 4.58 -14.42 5.49
CA ASP A 17 3.90 -14.26 4.21
C ASP A 17 3.36 -12.84 4.06
N ARG A 18 2.70 -12.33 5.11
CA ARG A 18 2.19 -10.95 5.12
C ARG A 18 3.33 -9.93 5.02
N HIS A 19 4.48 -10.20 5.64
CA HIS A 19 5.66 -9.35 5.51
C HIS A 19 6.17 -9.30 4.06
N PHE A 20 6.26 -10.44 3.39
CA PHE A 20 6.71 -10.49 1.99
C PHE A 20 5.73 -9.81 1.04
N GLU A 21 4.42 -10.01 1.23
CA GLU A 21 3.39 -9.29 0.48
C GLU A 21 3.55 -7.78 0.64
N LYS A 22 3.66 -7.30 1.88
CA LYS A 22 3.83 -5.88 2.17
C LYS A 22 5.09 -5.31 1.53
N MET A 23 6.22 -6.02 1.59
CA MET A 23 7.45 -5.58 0.92
C MET A 23 7.26 -5.44 -0.59
N LYS A 24 6.51 -6.35 -1.22
CA LYS A 24 6.20 -6.28 -2.64
C LYS A 24 5.29 -5.09 -2.97
N GLU A 25 4.27 -4.84 -2.15
CA GLU A 25 3.37 -3.68 -2.25
C GLU A 25 4.18 -2.36 -2.14
N ASP A 26 5.03 -2.25 -1.12
CA ASP A 26 5.87 -1.07 -0.87
C ASP A 26 6.84 -0.81 -2.05
N ALA A 27 7.45 -1.86 -2.60
CA ALA A 27 8.32 -1.75 -3.76
C ALA A 27 7.58 -1.27 -5.02
N GLN A 28 6.36 -1.76 -5.22
CA GLN A 28 5.50 -1.34 -6.33
C GLN A 28 5.07 0.13 -6.18
N LEU A 29 4.70 0.55 -4.97
CA LEU A 29 4.34 1.93 -4.68
C LEU A 29 5.52 2.87 -4.94
N LEU A 30 6.72 2.52 -4.46
CA LEU A 30 7.94 3.30 -4.70
C LEU A 30 8.26 3.41 -6.20
N ARG A 31 8.12 2.32 -6.96
CA ARG A 31 8.30 2.34 -8.41
C ARG A 31 7.31 3.31 -9.08
N ASN A 32 6.04 3.28 -8.69
CA ASN A 32 5.02 4.15 -9.27
C ASN A 32 5.30 5.64 -8.96
N VAL A 33 5.71 5.95 -7.72
CA VAL A 33 6.11 7.31 -7.31
C VAL A 33 7.24 7.82 -8.20
N ILE A 34 8.29 7.02 -8.40
CA ILE A 34 9.47 7.41 -9.20
C ILE A 34 9.06 7.66 -10.66
N VAL A 35 8.28 6.74 -11.25
CA VAL A 35 7.83 6.87 -12.63
C VAL A 35 6.95 8.10 -12.81
N ASN A 36 5.99 8.33 -11.91
CA ASN A 36 5.10 9.49 -11.98
C ASN A 36 5.87 10.80 -11.81
N ALA A 37 6.86 10.83 -10.91
CA ALA A 37 7.74 11.99 -10.73
C ALA A 37 8.54 12.29 -12.00
N GLU A 38 9.13 11.28 -12.63
CA GLU A 38 9.88 11.44 -13.87
C GLU A 38 9.00 11.99 -15.01
N VAL A 39 7.77 11.47 -15.14
CA VAL A 39 6.81 11.95 -16.14
C VAL A 39 6.38 13.38 -15.86
N ASN A 40 6.14 13.74 -14.60
CA ASN A 40 5.76 15.10 -14.21
C ASN A 40 6.87 16.12 -14.49
N VAL A 41 8.14 15.75 -14.31
CA VAL A 41 9.28 16.60 -14.66
C VAL A 41 9.32 16.88 -16.16
N LYS A 42 8.98 15.89 -16.99
CA LYS A 42 8.98 15.99 -18.45
C LYS A 42 7.66 16.51 -19.04
N ARG A 43 6.66 16.84 -18.20
CA ARG A 43 5.32 17.24 -18.67
C ARG A 43 5.36 18.60 -19.38
N LYS A 44 4.43 18.80 -20.32
CA LYS A 44 4.26 20.09 -21.00
C LYS A 44 3.50 21.08 -20.10
N LYS A 45 3.80 22.37 -20.21
CA LYS A 45 3.03 23.41 -19.50
C LYS A 45 1.55 23.34 -19.94
N GLY A 46 0.65 23.25 -18.96
CA GLY A 46 -0.81 23.17 -19.19
C GLY A 46 -1.39 21.75 -19.15
N THR A 47 -0.58 20.70 -19.01
CA THR A 47 -1.10 19.33 -18.80
C THR A 47 -1.26 19.05 -17.30
N SER A 48 -2.30 18.29 -16.92
CA SER A 48 -2.53 17.86 -15.54
C SER A 48 -1.34 17.08 -14.97
N GLU A 49 -1.09 17.24 -13.68
CA GLU A 49 -0.06 16.50 -12.96
C GLU A 49 -0.57 15.10 -12.61
N ILE A 50 0.29 14.09 -12.73
CA ILE A 50 -0.02 12.74 -12.26
C ILE A 50 0.30 12.68 -10.77
N PRO A 51 -0.64 12.26 -9.89
CA PRO A 51 -0.38 12.20 -8.46
C PRO A 51 0.72 11.17 -8.15
N LEU A 52 1.64 11.55 -7.25
CA LEU A 52 2.76 10.67 -6.85
C LEU A 52 2.30 9.53 -5.94
N PHE A 53 1.28 9.78 -5.13
CA PHE A 53 0.68 8.81 -4.24
C PHE A 53 -0.79 8.62 -4.62
N GLU A 54 -1.34 7.45 -4.30
CA GLU A 54 -2.77 7.21 -4.45
C GLU A 54 -3.55 8.27 -3.66
N ASP A 55 -4.47 8.95 -4.32
CA ASP A 55 -5.25 10.01 -3.69
C ASP A 55 -6.37 9.39 -2.85
N LYS A 56 -6.02 8.91 -1.65
CA LYS A 56 -6.95 8.29 -0.68
C LYS A 56 -8.08 9.24 -0.22
N ARG A 57 -8.04 10.51 -0.63
CA ARG A 57 -9.08 11.49 -0.34
C ARG A 57 -10.37 11.27 -1.13
N ASN A 58 -10.31 10.51 -2.23
CA ASN A 58 -11.48 10.18 -3.07
C ASN A 58 -12.05 8.77 -2.84
N MET A 59 -11.67 8.06 -1.77
CA MET A 59 -12.38 6.83 -1.42
C MET A 59 -13.79 7.17 -0.95
N SER A 60 -14.80 6.55 -1.56
CA SER A 60 -16.19 6.71 -1.12
C SER A 60 -16.33 6.24 0.33
N ILE A 61 -17.35 6.73 1.05
CA ILE A 61 -17.62 6.28 2.41
C ILE A 61 -17.88 4.75 2.41
N GLU A 62 -18.49 4.21 1.35
CA GLU A 62 -18.69 2.77 1.21
C GLU A 62 -17.37 2.00 1.11
N GLU A 63 -16.42 2.46 0.29
CA GLU A 63 -15.11 1.80 0.12
C GLU A 63 -14.33 1.74 1.45
N LYS A 64 -14.41 2.80 2.27
CA LYS A 64 -13.79 2.85 3.60
C LYS A 64 -14.42 1.88 4.60
N ILE A 65 -15.73 1.65 4.49
CA ILE A 65 -16.46 0.72 5.36
C ILE A 65 -16.14 -0.72 4.94
N GLU A 66 -16.02 -0.96 3.64
CA GLU A 66 -15.70 -2.28 3.08
C GLU A 66 -14.26 -2.70 3.43
N GLU A 67 -13.29 -1.78 3.36
CA GLU A 67 -11.92 -2.00 3.83
C GLU A 67 -11.87 -2.39 5.32
N ARG A 68 -12.63 -1.68 6.17
CA ARG A 68 -12.70 -2.00 7.60
C ARG A 68 -13.33 -3.35 7.88
N LYS A 69 -14.35 -3.75 7.11
CA LYS A 69 -14.95 -5.08 7.24
C LYS A 69 -13.99 -6.18 6.80
N ALA A 70 -13.19 -5.97 5.76
CA ALA A 70 -12.19 -6.94 5.32
C ALA A 70 -11.03 -7.11 6.32
N LEU A 71 -10.70 -6.06 7.08
CA LEU A 71 -9.60 -6.08 8.04
C LEU A 71 -9.98 -6.59 9.44
N PHE A 72 -11.25 -6.53 9.81
CA PHE A 72 -11.73 -6.83 11.18
C PHE A 72 -12.96 -7.76 11.24
N GLY A 73 -13.33 -8.35 10.10
CA GLY A 73 -14.46 -9.27 9.95
C GLY A 73 -14.02 -10.72 9.88
#